data_AF-A0A7C7ZD18-F1
#
_entry.id   AF-A0A7C7ZD18-F1
#
_cell.length_a   1.000
_cell.length_b   1.000
_cell.length_c   1.000
_cell.angle_alpha   90.00
_cell.angle_beta   90.00
_cell.angle_gamma   90.00
#
_symmetry.space_group_name_H-M   'P 1'
#
loop_
_entity.id
_entity.type
_entity.pdbx_description
1 polymer ?
#
loop_
_entity_poly.entity_id
_entity_poly.type
_entity_poly.pdbx_seq_one_letter_code
_entity_poly.pdbx_strand_id
1 'polypeptide(L)'
;MCELLTSQIVSNEVGFLSETLGNLRDSGEISNDAYLEAGSIQGGLSLIASLIDQEVSDDEIQMQLDQLITRALRISTNYPEMDQKIEDYRQ
;
A
#
# COMPACT_ATOMS: atom_id res chain seq x y z
N MET A 1 12.74 17.74 8.79
CA MET A 1 13.15 17.26 7.46
C MET A 1 11.99 16.38 7.03
N CYS A 2 11.04 16.90 6.25
CA CYS A 2 10.02 16.04 5.67
C CYS A 2 10.73 15.24 4.58
N GLU A 3 10.73 13.91 4.68
CA GLU A 3 11.20 13.07 3.58
C GLU A 3 10.35 13.43 2.35
N LEU A 4 11.01 13.83 1.27
CA LEU A 4 10.35 14.05 -0.01
C LEU A 4 9.82 12.69 -0.48
N LEU A 5 8.50 12.55 -0.58
CA LEU A 5 7.89 11.40 -1.22
C LEU A 5 8.37 11.38 -2.68
N THR A 6 9.04 10.31 -3.08
CA THR A 6 9.49 10.12 -4.48
C THR A 6 8.82 8.90 -5.07
N SER A 7 8.66 8.87 -6.39
CA SER A 7 8.12 7.71 -7.10
C SER A 7 8.91 6.44 -6.80
N GLN A 8 10.22 6.54 -6.60
CA GLN A 8 11.08 5.42 -6.20
C GLN A 8 10.71 4.87 -4.82
N ILE A 9 10.47 5.73 -3.82
CA ILE A 9 10.05 5.29 -2.48
C ILE A 9 8.71 4.56 -2.58
N VAL A 10 7.75 5.14 -3.31
CA VAL A 10 6.41 4.53 -3.47
C VAL A 10 6.49 3.21 -4.24
N SER A 11 7.32 3.14 -5.28
CA SER A 11 7.50 1.91 -6.07
C SER A 11 8.15 0.79 -5.26
N ASN A 12 9.10 1.12 -4.39
CA ASN A 12 9.69 0.14 -3.48
C ASN A 12 8.63 -0.42 -2.51
N GLU A 13 7.76 0.43 -1.97
CA GLU A 13 6.69 0.00 -1.08
C GLU A 13 5.65 -0.87 -1.81
N VAL A 14 5.32 -0.56 -3.06
CA VAL A 14 4.48 -1.42 -3.91
C VAL A 14 5.12 -2.81 -4.06
N GLY A 15 6.43 -2.86 -4.33
CA GLY A 15 7.17 -4.12 -4.46
C GLY A 15 7.14 -4.94 -3.17
N PHE A 16 7.47 -4.30 -2.04
CA PHE A 16 7.41 -4.90 -0.71
C PHE A 16 6.02 -5.47 -0.41
N LEU A 17 4.96 -4.67 -0.58
CA LEU A 17 3.60 -5.13 -0.35
C LEU A 17 3.25 -6.30 -1.27
N SER A 18 3.66 -6.27 -2.55
CA SER A 18 3.36 -7.31 -3.53
C SER A 18 3.89 -8.67 -3.09
N GLU A 19 5.16 -8.70 -2.71
CA GLU A 19 5.83 -9.90 -2.21
C GLU A 19 5.22 -10.37 -0.88
N THR A 20 5.07 -9.46 0.09
CA THR A 20 4.57 -9.78 1.43
C THR A 20 3.14 -10.31 1.40
N LEU A 21 2.21 -9.64 0.70
CA LEU A 21 0.83 -10.12 0.59
C LEU A 21 0.74 -11.45 -0.16
N GLY A 22 1.59 -11.66 -1.17
CA GLY A 22 1.71 -12.95 -1.86
C GLY A 22 2.10 -14.08 -0.89
N ASN A 23 3.17 -13.86 -0.13
CA ASN A 23 3.67 -14.82 0.86
C ASN A 23 2.63 -15.14 1.94
N LEU A 24 2.01 -14.11 2.53
CA LEU A 24 0.98 -14.26 3.56
C LEU A 24 -0.25 -15.04 3.05
N ARG A 25 -0.65 -14.83 1.79
CA ARG A 25 -1.76 -15.58 1.20
C ARG A 25 -1.36 -17.02 0.97
N ASP A 26 -0.19 -17.26 0.39
CA ASP A 26 0.27 -18.59 0.00
C ASP A 26 0.56 -19.48 1.23
N SER A 27 0.95 -18.87 2.36
CA SER A 27 1.08 -19.56 3.65
C SER A 27 -0.25 -19.76 4.39
N GLY A 28 -1.34 -19.13 3.93
CA GLY A 28 -2.66 -19.17 4.57
C GLY A 28 -2.82 -18.24 5.78
N GLU A 29 -1.87 -17.33 6.01
CA GLU A 29 -1.92 -16.34 7.11
C GLU A 29 -2.97 -15.25 6.87
N ILE A 30 -3.29 -14.97 5.60
CA ILE A 30 -4.42 -14.12 5.21
C ILE A 30 -5.36 -14.85 4.26
N SER A 31 -6.64 -14.52 4.32
CA SER A 31 -7.62 -15.04 3.38
C SER A 31 -7.45 -14.43 1.99
N ASN A 32 -7.97 -15.10 0.97
CA ASN A 32 -7.99 -14.55 -0.38
C ASN A 32 -8.75 -13.21 -0.46
N ASP A 33 -9.83 -13.04 0.31
CA ASP A 33 -10.57 -11.78 0.36
C ASP A 33 -9.74 -10.65 0.96
N ALA A 34 -9.00 -10.95 2.04
CA ALA A 34 -8.11 -9.99 2.67
C ALA A 34 -6.96 -9.59 1.72
N TYR A 35 -6.41 -10.57 0.98
CA TYR A 35 -5.44 -10.32 -0.09
C TYR A 35 -6.00 -9.41 -1.21
N LEU A 36 -7.23 -9.66 -1.65
CA LEU A 36 -7.87 -8.85 -2.71
C LEU A 36 -8.17 -7.43 -2.23
N GLU A 37 -8.66 -7.24 -1.00
CA GLU A 37 -8.87 -5.90 -0.43
C GLU A 37 -7.53 -5.16 -0.28
N ALA A 38 -6.50 -5.81 0.26
CA ALA A 38 -5.18 -5.20 0.45
C ALA A 38 -4.46 -4.92 -0.89
N GLY A 39 -4.70 -5.73 -1.94
CA GLY A 39 -4.22 -5.46 -3.30
C GLY A 39 -4.73 -4.14 -3.88
N SER A 40 -5.86 -3.62 -3.40
CA SER A 40 -6.35 -2.28 -3.81
C SER A 40 -5.44 -1.14 -3.33
N ILE A 41 -4.74 -1.32 -2.20
CA ILE A 41 -3.76 -0.36 -1.69
C ILE A 41 -2.52 -0.35 -2.59
N GLN A 42 -2.01 -1.52 -2.99
CA GLN A 42 -0.90 -1.64 -3.94
C GLN A 42 -1.20 -0.96 -5.27
N GLY A 43 -2.40 -1.19 -5.82
CA GLY A 43 -2.83 -0.55 -7.07
C GLY A 43 -2.89 0.97 -6.96
N GLY A 44 -3.39 1.51 -5.84
CA GLY A 44 -3.40 2.95 -5.63
C GLY A 44 -2.02 3.55 -5.39
N LEU A 45 -1.12 2.86 -4.69
CA LEU A 45 0.28 3.31 -4.54
C LEU A 45 1.00 3.30 -5.90
N SER A 46 0.74 2.32 -6.76
CA SER A 46 1.27 2.28 -8.13
C SER A 46 0.79 3.49 -8.96
N LEU A 47 -0.47 3.88 -8.79
CA LEU A 47 -1.01 5.09 -9.40
C LEU A 47 -0.28 6.34 -8.86
N ILE A 48 -0.08 6.44 -7.54
CA ILE A 48 0.65 7.57 -6.94
C ILE A 48 2.08 7.67 -7.47
N ALA A 49 2.81 6.56 -7.54
CA ALA A 49 4.16 6.55 -8.09
C ALA A 49 4.17 7.11 -9.52
N SER A 50 3.19 6.70 -10.33
CA SER A 50 3.02 7.18 -11.71
C SER A 50 2.67 8.67 -11.78
N LEU A 51 1.89 9.20 -10.84
CA LEU A 51 1.54 10.62 -10.79
C LEU A 51 2.76 11.48 -10.40
N ILE A 52 3.57 11.01 -9.45
CA ILE A 52 4.83 11.66 -9.07
C ILE A 52 5.79 11.70 -10.27
N ASP A 53 5.94 10.59 -11.00
CA ASP A 53 6.79 10.53 -12.21
C ASP A 53 6.33 11.46 -13.33
N GLN A 54 5.03 11.76 -13.38
CA GLN A 54 4.44 12.68 -14.36
C GLN A 54 4.46 14.14 -13.90
N GLU A 55 5.09 14.45 -12.77
CA GLU A 55 5.15 15.80 -12.19
C GLU A 55 3.75 16.42 -11.99
N VAL A 56 2.78 15.57 -11.65
CA VAL A 56 1.41 15.98 -11.29
C VAL A 56 1.45 16.83 -10.01
N SER A 57 0.49 17.73 -9.85
CA SER A 57 0.46 18.63 -8.70
C SER A 57 0.39 17.88 -7.36
N ASP A 58 1.10 18.41 -6.36
CA ASP A 58 1.10 17.85 -5.00
C ASP A 58 -0.32 17.75 -4.42
N ASP A 59 -1.21 18.70 -4.74
CA ASP A 59 -2.61 18.72 -4.30
C ASP A 59 -3.39 17.50 -4.83
N GLU A 60 -3.20 17.14 -6.10
CA GLU A 60 -3.85 15.97 -6.69
C GLU A 60 -3.28 14.66 -6.14
N ILE A 61 -1.97 14.59 -5.93
CA ILE A 61 -1.30 13.45 -5.30
C ILE A 61 -1.81 13.27 -3.86
N GLN A 62 -1.91 14.36 -3.10
CA GLN A 62 -2.44 14.35 -1.73
C GLN A 62 -3.90 13.87 -1.70
N MET A 63 -4.74 14.32 -2.65
CA MET A 63 -6.12 13.83 -2.75
C MET A 63 -6.18 12.31 -2.98
N GLN A 64 -5.26 11.73 -3.76
CA GLN A 64 -5.20 10.27 -3.94
C GLN A 64 -4.70 9.55 -2.67
N LEU A 65 -3.70 10.12 -1.98
CA LEU A 65 -3.20 9.62 -0.71
C LEU A 65 -4.31 9.55 0.35
N ASP A 66 -5.11 10.60 0.50
CA ASP A 66 -6.20 10.65 1.49
C ASP A 66 -7.24 9.55 1.25
N GLN A 67 -7.55 9.27 -0.01
CA GLN A 67 -8.43 8.16 -0.37
C GLN A 67 -7.81 6.80 -0.02
N LEU A 68 -6.51 6.63 -0.22
CA LEU A 68 -5.82 5.40 0.16
C LEU A 68 -5.75 5.21 1.68
N ILE A 69 -5.49 6.27 2.43
CA ILE A 69 -5.54 6.24 3.90
C ILE A 69 -6.93 5.79 4.37
N THR A 70 -7.99 6.35 3.79
CA THR A 70 -9.37 5.95 4.12
C THR A 70 -9.62 4.46 3.84
N ARG A 71 -9.11 3.95 2.72
CA ARG A 71 -9.21 2.51 2.39
C ARG A 71 -8.39 1.66 3.36
N ALA A 72 -7.17 2.07 3.68
CA ALA A 72 -6.30 1.36 4.63
C ALA A 72 -6.96 1.25 6.01
N LEU A 73 -7.54 2.34 6.53
CA LEU A 73 -8.29 2.33 7.79
C LEU A 73 -9.46 1.32 7.78
N ARG A 74 -10.16 1.20 6.65
CA ARG A 74 -11.24 0.20 6.50
C ARG A 74 -10.68 -1.21 6.55
N ILE A 75 -9.57 -1.47 5.85
CA ILE A 75 -8.90 -2.77 5.84
C ILE A 75 -8.42 -3.12 7.26
N SER A 76 -7.79 -2.20 7.98
CA SER A 76 -7.36 -2.41 9.37
C SER A 76 -8.54 -2.68 10.32
N THR A 77 -9.72 -2.12 10.03
CA THR A 77 -10.95 -2.43 10.79
C THR A 77 -11.45 -3.83 10.50
N ASN A 78 -11.43 -4.26 9.24
CA ASN A 78 -11.89 -5.58 8.80
C ASN A 78 -10.89 -6.70 9.16
N TYR A 79 -9.60 -6.38 9.16
CA TYR A 79 -8.48 -7.29 9.37
C TYR A 79 -7.45 -6.68 10.35
N PRO A 80 -7.73 -6.67 11.66
CA PRO A 80 -6.91 -5.95 12.66
C PRO A 80 -5.45 -6.40 12.75
N GLU A 81 -5.15 -7.65 12.39
CA GLU A 81 -3.79 -8.21 12.42
C GLU A 81 -3.00 -7.96 11.13
N MET A 82 -3.64 -7.38 10.10
CA MET A 82 -3.04 -7.23 8.77
C MET A 82 -1.76 -6.39 8.82
N ASP A 83 -1.80 -5.28 9.55
CA ASP A 83 -0.67 -4.35 9.67
C ASP A 83 0.55 -5.03 10.29
N GLN A 84 0.38 -5.68 11.44
CA GLN A 84 1.45 -6.43 12.10
C GLN A 84 2.01 -7.53 11.20
N LYS A 85 1.14 -8.32 10.55
CA LYS A 85 1.54 -9.42 9.65
C LYS A 85 2.37 -8.91 8.47
N ILE A 86 2.07 -7.74 7.93
CA ILE A 86 2.85 -7.12 6.86
C ILE A 86 4.20 -6.66 7.40
N GLU A 87 4.20 -5.92 8.51
CA GLU A 87 5.43 -5.33 9.07
C GLU A 87 6.41 -6.39 9.62
N ASP A 88 5.93 -7.57 10.00
CA ASP A 88 6.79 -8.71 10.38
C ASP A 88 7.73 -9.17 9.23
N TYR A 89 7.43 -8.80 7.98
CA TYR A 89 8.28 -9.07 6.81
C TYR A 89 9.25 -7.92 6.50
N ARG A 90 9.19 -6.79 7.22
CA ARG A 90 10.11 -5.66 7.04
C ARG A 90 11.42 -5.96 7.78
N GLN A 91 12.45 -6.35 7.02
CA GLN A 91 13.81 -6.68 7.51
C GLN A 91 14.76 -5.49 7.43
#